data_AF-A0A506Y556-F1
#
_entry.id   AF-A0A506Y556-F1
#
_cell.length_a   1.000
_cell.length_b   1.000
_cell.length_c   1.000
_cell.angle_alpha   90.00
_cell.angle_beta   90.00
_cell.angle_gamma   90.00
#
_symmetry.space_group_name_H-M   'P 1'
#
loop_
_entity.id
_entity.type
_entity.pdbx_description
1 polymer ?
#
loop_
_entity_poly.entity_id
_entity_poly.type
_entity_poly.pdbx_seq_one_letter_code
_entity_poly.pdbx_strand_id
1 'polypeptide(L)'
;MSESVPDDLDPRARLHHADGSFEYVRREDLKGLDEFIAAWQRNTDLPDEQSFSAWQMSDDEHPAGDGAPGYRIVYKTIRTVFGPELRIDGGNLRIQFGNYEVTWGETRFPNAMPHRREGKWLIPQWGKVTWQGGQGRYDPDPDVQIQISAHQETTPPGNFVELLYRLPDADSLTYAQKLTLGRSRTGPLTATMDLLWGERILGPVVTEEVGAVFDDWHWNRLMGGPTFMWEAQAQFRNAVGPELDHALDVAFKINREHTEPERDRVRTAAQWYWRADRESDPVMRFLSYWLCVEAVALEPGGHKIGPVKTMVAAILDTTPNMVGGVGRLYNVRSEIAHGHSWAATTDAIAGVKAIAEAVLSRRLLGRVSPDRVRELRRYAVDDVPERQRRTSEPRP
;
A
#
# COMPACT_ATOMS: atom_id res chain seq x y z
N MET A 1 -4.85 -26.45 17.34
CA MET A 1 -5.74 -27.54 17.76
C MET A 1 -7.15 -27.03 17.52
N SER A 2 -7.94 -27.63 16.63
CA SER A 2 -9.33 -27.20 16.46
C SER A 2 -10.11 -27.69 17.67
N GLU A 3 -10.69 -26.78 18.45
CA GLU A 3 -11.68 -27.15 19.45
C GLU A 3 -12.79 -27.93 18.75
N SER A 4 -12.99 -29.18 19.15
CA SER A 4 -14.11 -29.97 18.69
C SER A 4 -15.38 -29.34 19.26
N VAL A 5 -16.19 -28.75 18.38
CA VAL A 5 -17.49 -28.20 18.75
C VAL A 5 -18.40 -29.37 19.12
N PRO A 6 -19.04 -29.37 20.31
CA PRO A 6 -20.02 -30.37 20.71
C PRO A 6 -21.11 -30.60 19.65
N ASP A 7 -21.57 -31.84 19.49
CA ASP A 7 -22.49 -32.24 18.41
C ASP A 7 -23.86 -31.54 18.44
N ASP A 8 -24.28 -31.07 19.61
CA ASP A 8 -25.51 -30.30 19.83
C ASP A 8 -25.41 -28.84 19.38
N LEU A 9 -24.19 -28.34 19.15
CA LEU A 9 -23.90 -26.98 18.75
C LEU A 9 -23.62 -26.92 17.23
N ASP A 10 -24.03 -25.83 16.59
CA ASP A 10 -23.74 -25.60 15.18
C ASP A 10 -22.43 -24.80 15.04
N PRO A 11 -21.39 -25.37 14.42
CA PRO A 11 -20.11 -24.68 14.27
C PRO A 11 -20.21 -23.44 13.35
N ARG A 12 -21.32 -23.26 12.62
CA ARG A 12 -21.54 -22.17 11.66
C ARG A 12 -22.13 -20.91 12.28
N ALA A 13 -22.65 -20.96 13.51
CA ALA A 13 -23.33 -19.83 14.15
C ALA A 13 -22.78 -19.53 15.54
N ARG A 14 -22.53 -18.25 15.81
CA ARG A 14 -21.98 -17.75 17.09
C ARG A 14 -22.74 -16.50 17.53
N LEU A 15 -23.08 -16.44 18.82
CA LEU A 15 -23.57 -15.25 19.48
C LEU A 15 -22.40 -14.54 20.13
N HIS A 16 -22.16 -13.27 19.77
CA HIS A 16 -21.09 -12.46 20.33
C HIS A 16 -21.64 -11.56 21.44
N HIS A 17 -21.04 -11.63 22.63
CA HIS A 17 -21.40 -10.80 23.78
C HIS A 17 -20.58 -9.49 23.78
N ALA A 18 -21.08 -8.48 24.50
CA ALA A 18 -20.47 -7.14 24.55
C ALA A 18 -19.05 -7.12 25.17
N ASP A 19 -18.67 -8.16 25.90
CA ASP A 19 -17.35 -8.35 26.48
C ASP A 19 -16.35 -9.05 25.54
N GLY A 20 -16.76 -9.33 24.31
CA GLY A 20 -15.93 -9.99 23.29
C GLY A 20 -15.92 -11.51 23.37
N SER A 21 -16.60 -12.11 24.35
CA SER A 21 -16.82 -13.56 24.38
C SER A 21 -17.86 -14.00 23.35
N PHE A 22 -17.87 -15.29 23.01
CA PHE A 22 -18.90 -15.86 22.15
C PHE A 22 -19.35 -17.23 22.62
N GLU A 23 -20.60 -17.57 22.33
CA GLU A 23 -21.14 -18.91 22.48
C GLU A 23 -21.62 -19.48 21.13
N TYR A 24 -21.46 -20.79 20.95
CA TYR A 24 -22.03 -21.46 19.78
C TYR A 24 -23.53 -21.61 19.95
N VAL A 25 -24.28 -21.38 18.88
CA VAL A 25 -25.74 -21.53 18.89
C VAL A 25 -26.09 -23.01 18.77
N ARG A 26 -27.10 -23.46 19.52
CA ARG A 26 -27.56 -24.85 19.43
C ARG A 26 -28.20 -25.11 18.07
N ARG A 27 -27.99 -26.31 17.53
CA ARG A 27 -28.60 -26.72 16.25
C ARG A 27 -30.13 -26.65 16.28
N GLU A 28 -30.73 -26.94 17.43
CA GLU A 28 -32.19 -26.90 17.64
C GLU A 28 -32.79 -25.49 17.50
N ASP A 29 -31.98 -24.46 17.77
CA ASP A 29 -32.37 -23.06 17.71
C ASP A 29 -32.19 -22.46 16.29
N LEU A 30 -31.37 -23.10 15.45
CA LEU A 30 -31.11 -22.69 14.06
C LEU A 30 -32.09 -23.35 13.08
N LYS A 31 -33.37 -23.05 13.27
CA LYS A 31 -34.41 -23.54 12.35
C LYS A 31 -34.29 -22.83 11.00
N GLY A 32 -34.20 -23.60 9.92
CA GLY A 32 -34.22 -23.10 8.54
C GLY A 32 -32.86 -22.75 7.93
N LEU A 33 -31.74 -22.88 8.65
CA LEU A 33 -30.40 -22.59 8.10
C LEU A 33 -30.00 -23.57 6.99
N ASP A 34 -30.20 -24.87 7.22
CA ASP A 34 -29.89 -25.91 6.22
C ASP A 34 -30.81 -25.81 5.00
N GLU A 35 -32.09 -25.49 5.23
CA GLU A 35 -33.08 -25.23 4.20
C GLU A 35 -32.73 -23.98 3.38
N PHE A 36 -32.25 -22.92 4.04
CA PHE A 36 -31.75 -21.71 3.37
C PHE A 36 -30.51 -21.98 2.52
N ILE A 37 -29.53 -22.73 3.04
CA ILE A 37 -28.32 -23.10 2.29
C ILE A 37 -28.68 -24.00 1.11
N ALA A 38 -29.58 -24.97 1.29
CA ALA A 38 -30.05 -25.85 0.22
C ALA A 38 -30.91 -25.11 -0.83
N ALA A 39 -31.66 -24.10 -0.40
CA ALA A 39 -32.47 -23.24 -1.27
C ALA A 39 -31.64 -22.14 -1.95
N TRP A 40 -30.42 -21.88 -1.50
CA TRP A 40 -29.51 -20.94 -2.14
C TRP A 40 -29.09 -21.50 -3.51
N GLN A 41 -29.77 -21.05 -4.55
CA GLN A 41 -29.42 -21.35 -5.93
C GLN A 41 -28.75 -20.14 -6.56
N ARG A 42 -27.58 -20.36 -7.16
CA ARG A 42 -26.90 -19.33 -7.91
C ARG A 42 -27.68 -19.08 -9.20
N ASN A 43 -27.99 -17.82 -9.50
CA ASN A 43 -28.50 -17.48 -10.82
C ASN A 43 -27.44 -17.81 -11.87
N THR A 44 -27.72 -18.76 -12.76
CA THR A 44 -26.79 -19.22 -13.80
C THR A 44 -26.97 -18.45 -15.11
N ASP A 45 -28.00 -17.61 -15.21
CA ASP A 45 -28.29 -16.84 -16.41
C ASP A 45 -27.40 -15.59 -16.56
N LEU A 46 -26.63 -15.25 -15.52
CA LEU A 46 -25.70 -14.12 -15.51
C LEU A 46 -24.25 -14.60 -15.27
N PRO A 47 -23.26 -14.00 -15.95
CA PRO A 47 -21.87 -14.36 -15.78
C PRO A 47 -21.31 -13.92 -14.43
N ASP A 48 -20.45 -14.76 -13.86
CA ASP A 48 -19.85 -14.57 -12.52
C ASP A 48 -18.92 -13.35 -12.44
N GLU A 49 -18.15 -13.12 -13.49
CA GLU A 49 -17.19 -12.03 -13.60
C GLU A 49 -17.02 -11.66 -15.07
N GLN A 50 -17.01 -10.36 -15.37
CA GLN A 50 -16.67 -9.82 -16.68
C GLN A 50 -15.55 -8.80 -16.53
N SER A 51 -14.62 -8.80 -17.48
CA SER A 51 -13.60 -7.77 -17.61
C SER A 51 -13.91 -6.90 -18.83
N PHE A 52 -13.52 -5.63 -18.77
CA PHE A 52 -13.61 -4.70 -19.89
C PHE A 52 -12.26 -4.01 -20.05
N SER A 53 -11.98 -3.55 -21.27
CA SER A 53 -10.81 -2.72 -21.58
C SER A 53 -11.19 -1.78 -22.71
N ALA A 54 -10.76 -0.52 -22.63
CA ALA A 54 -10.97 0.47 -23.66
C ALA A 54 -9.71 1.34 -23.82
N TRP A 55 -9.59 1.98 -24.98
CA TRP A 55 -8.52 2.92 -25.28
C TRP A 55 -9.05 4.36 -25.19
N GLN A 56 -8.29 5.24 -24.55
CA GLN A 56 -8.49 6.68 -24.55
C GLN A 56 -7.27 7.33 -25.22
N MET A 57 -7.47 8.50 -25.84
CA MET A 57 -6.40 9.24 -26.53
C MET A 57 -5.77 8.49 -27.71
N SER A 58 -6.53 7.60 -28.38
CA SER A 58 -6.12 7.05 -29.67
C SER A 58 -6.47 8.02 -30.78
N ASP A 59 -5.58 8.14 -31.76
CA ASP A 59 -5.75 8.92 -32.98
C ASP A 59 -5.21 8.14 -34.19
N ASP A 60 -5.30 8.74 -35.38
CA ASP A 60 -4.86 8.09 -36.63
C ASP A 60 -3.34 7.82 -36.67
N GLU A 61 -2.54 8.62 -35.94
CA GLU A 61 -1.08 8.45 -35.84
C GLU A 61 -0.69 7.46 -34.73
N HIS A 62 -1.55 7.28 -33.74
CA HIS A 62 -1.37 6.40 -32.58
C HIS A 62 -2.58 5.47 -32.38
N PRO A 63 -2.78 4.47 -33.26
CA PRO A 63 -3.93 3.58 -33.19
C PRO A 63 -3.94 2.74 -31.91
N ALA A 64 -5.16 2.42 -31.46
CA ALA A 64 -5.41 1.54 -30.34
C ALA A 64 -4.75 0.16 -30.53
N GLY A 65 -3.90 -0.26 -29.58
CA GLY A 65 -3.29 -1.59 -29.57
C GLY A 65 -1.94 -1.72 -30.28
N ASP A 66 -1.48 -0.70 -31.01
CA ASP A 66 -0.21 -0.75 -31.75
C ASP A 66 1.03 -0.39 -30.88
N GLY A 67 0.79 0.13 -29.68
CA GLY A 67 1.84 0.50 -28.73
C GLY A 67 2.31 -0.64 -27.83
N ALA A 68 3.56 -0.56 -27.35
CA ALA A 68 4.06 -1.49 -26.34
C ALA A 68 3.35 -1.26 -24.98
N PRO A 69 3.11 -2.32 -24.18
CA PRO A 69 2.52 -2.18 -22.85
C PRO A 69 3.32 -1.23 -21.96
N GLY A 70 2.63 -0.30 -21.30
CA GLY A 70 3.23 0.73 -20.46
C GLY A 70 2.54 0.88 -19.11
N TYR A 71 3.30 1.33 -18.12
CA TYR A 71 2.83 1.79 -16.83
C TYR A 71 3.13 3.28 -16.70
N ARG A 72 2.11 4.07 -16.36
CA ARG A 72 2.22 5.53 -16.14
C ARG A 72 1.79 5.85 -14.72
N ILE A 73 2.55 6.69 -14.04
CA ILE A 73 2.13 7.32 -12.80
C ILE A 73 2.60 8.77 -12.76
N VAL A 74 1.72 9.67 -12.33
CA VAL A 74 2.01 11.09 -12.20
C VAL A 74 1.77 11.52 -10.76
N TYR A 75 2.80 12.10 -10.16
CA TYR A 75 2.74 12.69 -8.83
C TYR A 75 2.74 14.20 -8.96
N LYS A 76 1.87 14.89 -8.23
CA LYS A 76 2.00 16.34 -8.06
C LYS A 76 3.18 16.62 -7.13
N THR A 77 4.11 17.47 -7.53
CA THR A 77 5.15 17.93 -6.59
C THR A 77 4.56 19.00 -5.68
N ILE A 78 4.96 19.00 -4.42
CA ILE A 78 4.56 20.00 -3.44
C ILE A 78 5.69 21.02 -3.34
N ARG A 79 5.40 22.28 -3.69
CA ARG A 79 6.30 23.44 -3.51
C ARG A 79 7.69 23.29 -4.16
N THR A 80 7.82 22.43 -5.17
CA THR A 80 9.09 22.16 -5.87
C THR A 80 8.91 22.35 -7.37
N VAL A 81 9.66 23.28 -7.95
CA VAL A 81 9.72 23.55 -9.39
C VAL A 81 11.09 23.10 -9.90
N PHE A 82 11.11 22.34 -10.98
CA PHE A 82 12.33 21.94 -11.67
C PHE A 82 12.55 22.86 -12.87
N GLY A 83 13.65 23.61 -12.84
CA GLY A 83 14.04 24.52 -13.91
C GLY A 83 15.54 24.36 -14.21
N PRO A 84 15.94 24.05 -15.46
CA PRO A 84 15.08 23.71 -16.61
C PRO A 84 14.34 22.38 -16.43
N GLU A 85 13.39 22.08 -17.32
CA GLU A 85 12.70 20.78 -17.37
C GLU A 85 13.74 19.65 -17.38
N LEU A 86 13.59 18.70 -16.45
CA LEU A 86 14.46 17.54 -16.38
C LEU A 86 13.72 16.34 -16.98
N ARG A 87 14.33 15.75 -18.01
CA ARG A 87 13.87 14.50 -18.60
C ARG A 87 15.02 13.49 -18.56
N ILE A 88 14.73 12.33 -17.99
CA ILE A 88 15.66 11.21 -17.90
C ILE A 88 15.07 10.06 -18.72
N ASP A 89 15.76 9.67 -19.79
CA ASP A 89 15.40 8.53 -20.62
C ASP A 89 16.34 7.34 -20.32
N GLY A 90 15.81 6.34 -19.61
CA GLY A 90 16.48 5.12 -19.18
C GLY A 90 16.12 3.89 -20.02
N GLY A 91 15.98 4.03 -21.34
CA GLY A 91 15.68 2.94 -22.28
C GLY A 91 14.24 2.41 -22.19
N ASN A 92 13.89 1.74 -21.09
CA ASN A 92 12.52 1.27 -20.80
C ASN A 92 11.80 2.13 -19.76
N LEU A 93 12.41 3.21 -19.31
CA LEU A 93 11.84 4.15 -18.35
C LEU A 93 12.04 5.58 -18.86
N ARG A 94 11.03 6.41 -18.76
CA ARG A 94 11.12 7.87 -18.87
C ARG A 94 10.67 8.48 -17.55
N ILE A 95 11.46 9.41 -17.03
CA ILE A 95 11.10 10.26 -15.90
C ILE A 95 11.08 11.69 -16.41
N GLN A 96 9.98 12.40 -16.17
CA GLN A 96 9.83 13.80 -16.57
C GLN A 96 9.42 14.63 -15.37
N PHE A 97 10.16 15.71 -15.12
CA PHE A 97 9.87 16.72 -14.13
C PHE A 97 9.44 18.00 -14.86
N GLY A 98 8.16 18.30 -14.85
CA GLY A 98 7.58 19.38 -15.66
C GLY A 98 6.69 20.32 -14.88
N ASN A 99 6.29 21.42 -15.55
CA ASN A 99 5.28 22.36 -15.09
C ASN A 99 4.30 22.64 -16.23
N TYR A 100 3.33 21.73 -16.40
CA TYR A 100 2.36 21.77 -17.50
C TYR A 100 1.03 21.16 -17.06
N GLU A 101 0.06 21.13 -17.97
CA GLU A 101 -1.20 20.42 -17.79
C GLU A 101 -0.98 18.90 -17.86
N VAL A 102 -1.70 18.14 -17.05
CA VAL A 102 -1.65 16.68 -17.04
C VAL A 102 -3.04 16.15 -17.38
N THR A 103 -3.12 15.36 -18.45
CA THR A 103 -4.36 14.64 -18.80
C THR A 103 -4.43 13.33 -18.02
N TRP A 104 -5.60 13.03 -17.47
CA TRP A 104 -5.90 11.78 -16.77
C TRP A 104 -7.29 11.27 -17.18
N GLY A 105 -7.52 9.98 -16.97
CA GLY A 105 -8.81 9.36 -17.29
C GLY A 105 -9.16 8.28 -16.27
N GLU A 106 -10.46 8.00 -16.16
CA GLU A 106 -11.00 6.96 -15.29
C GLU A 106 -12.17 6.25 -15.96
N THR A 107 -12.43 5.01 -15.56
CA THR A 107 -13.68 4.34 -15.92
C THR A 107 -14.73 4.62 -14.85
N ARG A 108 -15.92 5.02 -15.29
CA ARG A 108 -17.10 5.19 -14.44
C ARG A 108 -18.13 4.11 -14.74
N PHE A 109 -18.67 3.52 -13.68
CA PHE A 109 -19.78 2.56 -13.73
C PHE A 109 -20.98 3.16 -12.99
N PRO A 110 -21.85 3.93 -13.67
CA PRO A 110 -22.92 4.66 -13.01
C PRO A 110 -23.90 3.77 -12.24
N ASN A 111 -24.07 2.52 -12.68
CA ASN A 111 -24.97 1.54 -12.08
C ASN A 111 -24.24 0.41 -11.31
N ALA A 112 -22.93 0.52 -11.10
CA ALA A 112 -22.19 -0.43 -10.26
C ALA A 112 -21.74 0.22 -8.95
N MET A 113 -21.61 -0.59 -7.91
CA MET A 113 -21.09 -0.18 -6.60
C MET A 113 -19.73 -0.83 -6.31
N PRO A 114 -18.86 -0.23 -5.50
CA PRO A 114 -17.60 -0.86 -5.11
C PRO A 114 -17.85 -2.22 -4.43
N HIS A 115 -17.14 -3.26 -4.88
CA HIS A 115 -17.20 -4.58 -4.25
C HIS A 115 -16.25 -4.62 -3.05
N ARG A 116 -16.48 -5.54 -2.11
CA ARG A 116 -15.56 -5.81 -0.97
C ARG A 116 -14.13 -6.23 -1.36
N ARG A 117 -13.86 -6.46 -2.64
CA ARG A 117 -12.54 -6.85 -3.17
C ARG A 117 -12.00 -5.63 -3.88
N GLU A 118 -10.79 -5.21 -3.50
CA GLU A 118 -10.11 -4.05 -4.09
C GLU A 118 -10.13 -4.12 -5.63
N GLY A 119 -10.48 -3.00 -6.27
CA GLY A 119 -10.53 -2.86 -7.73
C GLY A 119 -11.66 -3.63 -8.43
N LYS A 120 -12.61 -4.21 -7.69
CA LYS A 120 -13.80 -4.86 -8.27
C LYS A 120 -15.06 -4.02 -8.04
N TRP A 121 -15.97 -4.08 -9.00
CA TRP A 121 -17.28 -3.45 -8.95
C TRP A 121 -18.36 -4.54 -8.99
N LEU A 122 -19.45 -4.31 -8.26
CA LEU A 122 -20.61 -5.16 -8.21
C LEU A 122 -21.78 -4.44 -8.87
N ILE A 123 -22.46 -5.10 -9.79
CA ILE A 123 -23.74 -4.62 -10.30
C ILE A 123 -24.82 -5.25 -9.43
N PRO A 124 -25.49 -4.47 -8.57
CA PRO A 124 -26.51 -5.02 -7.69
C PRO A 124 -27.68 -5.53 -8.52
N GLN A 125 -28.08 -6.78 -8.29
CA GLN A 125 -29.38 -7.26 -8.75
C GLN A 125 -30.44 -6.73 -7.80
N TRP A 126 -31.25 -5.78 -8.27
CA TRP A 126 -32.41 -5.33 -7.53
C TRP A 126 -33.58 -6.31 -7.73
N GLY A 127 -34.58 -6.23 -6.86
CA GLY A 127 -35.75 -7.09 -6.94
C GLY A 127 -36.74 -6.77 -5.85
N LYS A 128 -37.91 -7.37 -5.92
CA LYS A 128 -38.99 -7.16 -4.95
C LYS A 128 -39.24 -8.45 -4.19
N VAL A 129 -39.39 -8.34 -2.88
CA VAL A 129 -39.88 -9.47 -2.08
C VAL A 129 -41.40 -9.37 -2.03
N THR A 130 -42.07 -10.37 -2.57
CA THR A 130 -43.52 -10.54 -2.44
C THR A 130 -43.82 -11.63 -1.41
N TRP A 131 -44.77 -11.36 -0.53
CA TRP A 131 -45.21 -12.32 0.51
C TRP A 131 -46.63 -12.77 0.22
N GLN A 132 -46.84 -14.08 0.04
CA GLN A 132 -48.17 -14.67 -0.10
C GLN A 132 -48.29 -15.93 0.75
N GLY A 133 -49.31 -16.00 1.61
CA GLY A 133 -49.61 -17.21 2.39
C GLY A 133 -48.47 -17.70 3.29
N GLY A 134 -47.60 -16.82 3.79
CA GLY A 134 -46.43 -17.18 4.60
C GLY A 134 -45.20 -17.62 3.81
N GLN A 135 -45.28 -17.65 2.47
CA GLN A 135 -44.13 -17.87 1.60
C GLN A 135 -43.66 -16.53 1.02
N GLY A 136 -42.37 -16.23 1.23
CA GLY A 136 -41.68 -15.11 0.61
C GLY A 136 -41.10 -15.55 -0.73
N ARG A 137 -41.36 -14.79 -1.78
CA ARG A 137 -40.77 -14.95 -3.11
C ARG A 137 -39.96 -13.69 -3.43
N TYR A 138 -38.73 -13.88 -3.87
CA TYR A 138 -37.93 -12.79 -4.44
C TYR A 138 -38.13 -12.79 -5.95
N ASP A 139 -38.71 -11.71 -6.46
CA ASP A 139 -38.86 -11.47 -7.88
C ASP A 139 -37.69 -10.58 -8.33
N PRO A 140 -36.65 -11.16 -8.96
CA PRO A 140 -35.50 -10.39 -9.38
C PRO A 140 -35.89 -9.43 -10.51
N ASP A 141 -35.35 -8.22 -10.44
CA ASP A 141 -35.39 -7.19 -11.49
C ASP A 141 -33.93 -6.91 -11.93
N PRO A 142 -33.31 -7.86 -12.65
CA PRO A 142 -31.91 -7.74 -13.04
C PRO A 142 -31.75 -6.57 -14.01
N ASP A 143 -30.93 -5.58 -13.64
CA ASP A 143 -30.42 -4.62 -14.61
C ASP A 143 -29.40 -5.33 -15.51
N VAL A 144 -29.86 -5.76 -16.68
CA VAL A 144 -29.02 -6.39 -17.71
C VAL A 144 -28.20 -5.39 -18.51
N GLN A 145 -28.36 -4.08 -18.27
CA GLN A 145 -27.64 -3.04 -18.98
C GLN A 145 -26.46 -2.53 -18.16
N ILE A 146 -25.25 -3.03 -18.43
CA ILE A 146 -24.04 -2.51 -17.82
C ILE A 146 -23.66 -1.19 -18.51
N GLN A 147 -23.76 -0.07 -17.79
CA GLN A 147 -23.29 1.22 -18.30
C GLN A 147 -21.82 1.41 -17.94
N ILE A 148 -20.99 1.56 -18.96
CA ILE A 148 -19.56 1.85 -18.82
C ILE A 148 -19.30 3.16 -19.55
N SER A 149 -18.71 4.13 -18.86
CA SER A 149 -18.29 5.39 -19.47
C SER A 149 -16.83 5.66 -19.15
N ALA A 150 -16.11 6.19 -20.14
CA ALA A 150 -14.73 6.61 -19.98
C ALA A 150 -14.73 8.13 -19.76
N HIS A 151 -14.27 8.56 -18.59
CA HIS A 151 -14.15 9.97 -18.25
C HIS A 151 -12.71 10.42 -18.46
N GLN A 152 -12.53 11.67 -18.90
CA GLN A 152 -11.22 12.27 -19.11
C GLN A 152 -11.24 13.72 -18.67
N GLU A 153 -10.19 14.13 -17.96
CA GLU A 153 -9.97 15.51 -17.54
C GLU A 153 -8.52 15.91 -17.74
N THR A 154 -8.30 17.22 -17.77
CA THR A 154 -6.98 17.83 -17.83
C THR A 154 -6.83 18.75 -16.64
N THR A 155 -5.78 18.56 -15.84
CA THR A 155 -5.51 19.44 -14.70
C THR A 155 -5.10 20.82 -15.21
N PRO A 156 -5.33 21.90 -14.43
CA PRO A 156 -4.62 23.16 -14.64
C PRO A 156 -3.09 22.93 -14.64
N PRO A 157 -2.29 23.82 -15.24
CA PRO A 157 -0.83 23.73 -15.22
C PRO A 157 -0.30 23.59 -13.79
N GLY A 158 0.57 22.61 -13.58
CA GLY A 158 1.13 22.32 -12.26
C GLY A 158 2.45 21.60 -12.33
N ASN A 159 3.21 21.64 -11.24
CA ASN A 159 4.46 20.91 -11.13
C ASN A 159 4.21 19.43 -10.87
N PHE A 160 4.87 18.57 -11.63
CA PHE A 160 4.68 17.13 -11.53
C PHE A 160 5.97 16.33 -11.74
N VAL A 161 5.94 15.08 -11.27
CA VAL A 161 6.83 14.02 -11.71
C VAL A 161 5.99 12.98 -12.43
N GLU A 162 6.31 12.74 -13.70
CA GLU A 162 5.71 11.67 -14.50
C GLU A 162 6.74 10.55 -14.68
N LEU A 163 6.33 9.33 -14.35
CA LEU A 163 7.08 8.12 -14.64
C LEU A 163 6.32 7.32 -15.69
N LEU A 164 7.01 6.98 -16.78
CA LEU A 164 6.52 6.12 -17.84
C LEU A 164 7.46 4.95 -17.99
N TYR A 165 6.96 3.75 -17.72
CA TYR A 165 7.74 2.52 -17.75
C TYR A 165 7.18 1.56 -18.79
N ARG A 166 8.00 1.14 -19.75
CA ARG A 166 7.67 0.10 -20.72
C ARG A 166 7.77 -1.26 -20.03
N LEU A 167 6.67 -2.00 -20.02
CA LEU A 167 6.58 -3.31 -19.38
C LEU A 167 7.07 -4.40 -20.35
N PRO A 168 8.22 -5.06 -20.11
CA PRO A 168 8.67 -6.16 -20.96
C PRO A 168 7.77 -7.39 -20.78
N ASP A 169 7.52 -8.11 -21.88
CA ASP A 169 6.80 -9.40 -21.91
C ASP A 169 5.40 -9.36 -21.27
N ALA A 170 4.73 -8.21 -21.36
CA ALA A 170 3.46 -7.96 -20.67
C ALA A 170 2.21 -8.11 -21.55
N ASP A 171 2.34 -8.48 -22.83
CA ASP A 171 1.21 -8.48 -23.77
C ASP A 171 0.05 -9.37 -23.31
N SER A 172 0.38 -10.57 -22.80
CA SER A 172 -0.57 -11.58 -22.30
C SER A 172 -1.10 -11.32 -20.89
N LEU A 173 -0.59 -10.31 -20.18
CA LEU A 173 -0.99 -10.01 -18.81
C LEU A 173 -2.34 -9.25 -18.78
N THR A 174 -3.16 -9.56 -17.78
CA THR A 174 -4.36 -8.79 -17.46
C THR A 174 -4.00 -7.37 -17.01
N TYR A 175 -4.96 -6.43 -17.04
CA TYR A 175 -4.77 -5.07 -16.56
C TYR A 175 -4.22 -5.02 -15.12
N ALA A 176 -4.81 -5.79 -14.20
CA ALA A 176 -4.38 -5.85 -12.81
C ALA A 176 -2.94 -6.38 -12.64
N GLN A 177 -2.55 -7.38 -13.46
CA GLN A 177 -1.19 -7.91 -13.47
C GLN A 177 -0.20 -6.88 -14.04
N LYS A 178 -0.56 -6.16 -15.11
CA LYS A 178 0.24 -5.06 -15.68
C LYS A 178 0.47 -3.95 -14.65
N LEU A 179 -0.59 -3.55 -13.93
CA LEU A 179 -0.51 -2.53 -12.88
C LEU A 179 0.40 -2.97 -11.73
N THR A 180 0.27 -4.23 -11.28
CA THR A 180 1.10 -4.81 -10.22
C THR A 180 2.56 -4.89 -10.64
N LEU A 181 2.82 -5.33 -11.86
CA LEU A 181 4.16 -5.36 -12.44
C LEU A 181 4.76 -3.95 -12.53
N GLY A 182 4.00 -2.97 -13.00
CA GLY A 182 4.41 -1.56 -13.05
C GLY A 182 4.81 -1.03 -11.68
N ARG A 183 3.91 -1.14 -10.69
CA ARG A 183 4.15 -0.74 -9.29
C ARG A 183 5.41 -1.41 -8.71
N SER A 184 5.60 -2.70 -8.99
CA SER A 184 6.77 -3.46 -8.55
C SER A 184 8.07 -2.93 -9.16
N ARG A 185 8.06 -2.65 -10.48
CA ARG A 185 9.25 -2.25 -11.24
C ARG A 185 9.64 -0.80 -10.98
N THR A 186 8.69 0.10 -10.76
CA THR A 186 8.96 1.51 -10.43
C THR A 186 9.13 1.75 -8.93
N GLY A 187 8.67 0.84 -8.07
CA GLY A 187 8.70 0.98 -6.61
C GLY A 187 10.06 1.39 -6.02
N PRO A 188 11.18 0.74 -6.36
CA PRO A 188 12.51 1.15 -5.89
C PRO A 188 12.90 2.59 -6.22
N LEU A 189 12.53 3.05 -7.42
CA LEU A 189 12.82 4.41 -7.88
C LEU A 189 11.94 5.43 -7.15
N THR A 190 10.64 5.17 -7.02
CA THR A 190 9.76 6.08 -6.28
C THR A 190 10.16 6.12 -4.80
N ALA A 191 10.49 4.98 -4.19
CA ALA A 191 11.01 4.95 -2.83
C ALA A 191 12.35 5.69 -2.69
N THR A 192 13.23 5.63 -3.70
CA THR A 192 14.48 6.42 -3.74
C THR A 192 14.18 7.92 -3.74
N MET A 193 13.23 8.36 -4.57
CA MET A 193 12.84 9.77 -4.66
C MET A 193 12.18 10.26 -3.37
N ASP A 194 11.31 9.45 -2.77
CA ASP A 194 10.74 9.77 -1.46
C ASP A 194 11.83 9.83 -0.38
N LEU A 195 12.75 8.87 -0.34
CA LEU A 195 13.81 8.89 0.65
C LEU A 195 14.71 10.13 0.45
N LEU A 196 14.98 10.56 -0.76
CA LEU A 196 15.83 11.73 -0.98
C LEU A 196 15.10 13.07 -0.69
N TRP A 197 13.81 13.16 -1.00
CA TRP A 197 13.10 14.45 -1.03
C TRP A 197 11.71 14.46 -0.38
N GLY A 198 11.15 13.30 -0.10
CA GLY A 198 9.85 13.07 0.53
C GLY A 198 8.66 13.47 -0.34
N GLU A 199 7.56 13.74 0.35
CA GLU A 199 6.29 14.23 -0.22
C GLU A 199 6.43 15.52 -1.07
N ARG A 200 7.56 16.23 -0.97
CA ARG A 200 7.84 17.42 -1.80
C ARG A 200 7.95 17.08 -3.28
N ILE A 201 8.47 15.90 -3.60
CA ILE A 201 8.57 15.41 -4.99
C ILE A 201 7.46 14.42 -5.30
N LEU A 202 7.18 13.50 -4.37
CA LEU A 202 6.10 12.51 -4.53
C LEU A 202 4.92 12.88 -3.62
N GLY A 203 4.21 13.95 -3.99
CA GLY A 203 3.02 14.40 -3.28
C GLY A 203 1.77 13.55 -3.58
N PRO A 204 0.57 14.16 -3.59
CA PRO A 204 -0.66 13.41 -3.83
C PRO A 204 -0.66 12.70 -5.19
N VAL A 205 -1.12 11.45 -5.16
CA VAL A 205 -1.60 10.75 -6.35
C VAL A 205 -2.92 11.44 -6.75
N VAL A 206 -3.05 11.80 -8.02
CA VAL A 206 -4.16 12.63 -8.48
C VAL A 206 -5.54 11.91 -8.43
N THR A 207 -5.66 10.59 -8.09
CA THR A 207 -6.97 9.84 -8.07
C THR A 207 -6.99 8.46 -7.31
N GLU A 208 -7.99 8.13 -6.42
CA GLU A 208 -8.45 6.79 -5.82
C GLU A 208 -9.66 6.85 -4.75
N GLU A 209 -10.79 6.05 -4.73
CA GLU A 209 -12.01 6.21 -3.79
C GLU A 209 -12.96 4.98 -3.40
N VAL A 210 -13.71 4.95 -2.21
CA VAL A 210 -14.85 4.02 -1.72
C VAL A 210 -15.78 4.56 -0.52
N GLY A 211 -17.01 4.00 -0.20
CA GLY A 211 -18.01 4.37 0.91
C GLY A 211 -18.84 3.22 1.65
N ALA A 212 -19.92 3.50 2.45
CA ALA A 212 -20.67 2.51 3.32
C ALA A 212 -22.22 2.70 3.60
N VAL A 213 -22.95 1.62 4.02
CA VAL A 213 -24.44 1.45 4.23
C VAL A 213 -24.83 1.13 5.70
N PHE A 214 -26.05 1.49 6.15
CA PHE A 214 -26.64 1.22 7.49
C PHE A 214 -27.84 0.23 7.49
N ASP A 215 -28.22 -0.27 8.67
CA ASP A 215 -29.22 -1.34 8.90
C ASP A 215 -30.68 -0.96 8.58
N ASP A 216 -31.00 0.33 8.43
CA ASP A 216 -32.30 0.83 7.96
C ASP A 216 -32.32 1.13 6.44
N TRP A 217 -31.28 0.69 5.73
CA TRP A 217 -31.01 0.94 4.32
C TRP A 217 -30.68 2.39 3.96
N HIS A 218 -30.37 3.24 4.94
CA HIS A 218 -29.84 4.56 4.65
C HIS A 218 -28.41 4.45 4.09
N TRP A 219 -28.16 5.06 2.93
CA TRP A 219 -26.80 5.27 2.41
C TRP A 219 -26.30 6.63 2.93
N ASN A 220 -25.40 6.63 3.91
CA ASN A 220 -24.65 7.85 4.20
C ASN A 220 -23.36 7.85 3.38
N ARG A 221 -23.24 8.86 2.53
CA ARG A 221 -21.93 9.33 2.12
C ARG A 221 -21.22 9.85 3.37
N LEU A 222 -20.16 9.17 3.81
CA LEU A 222 -19.20 9.77 4.73
C LEU A 222 -18.60 10.99 4.02
N MET A 223 -19.02 12.21 4.38
CA MET A 223 -18.29 13.43 4.03
C MET A 223 -17.15 13.64 5.04
N GLY A 224 -16.28 12.64 5.11
CA GLY A 224 -14.88 12.81 5.48
C GLY A 224 -14.13 12.66 4.18
N GLY A 225 -13.86 13.78 3.50
CA GLY A 225 -12.89 13.74 2.42
C GLY A 225 -11.51 13.35 2.96
N PRO A 226 -10.52 13.06 2.09
CA PRO A 226 -9.13 13.07 2.52
C PRO A 226 -8.87 14.35 3.34
N THR A 227 -8.02 14.28 4.35
CA THR A 227 -7.55 15.47 5.05
C THR A 227 -7.04 16.44 3.98
N PHE A 228 -7.80 17.50 3.70
CA PHE A 228 -7.40 18.46 2.69
C PHE A 228 -6.29 19.31 3.32
N MET A 229 -5.07 19.06 2.88
CA MET A 229 -3.97 19.94 3.24
C MET A 229 -4.06 21.17 2.35
N TRP A 230 -4.32 22.32 2.95
CA TRP A 230 -4.07 23.58 2.26
C TRP A 230 -2.58 23.67 1.97
N GLU A 231 -2.21 23.92 0.72
CA GLU A 231 -0.87 24.40 0.42
C GLU A 231 -0.74 25.79 1.05
N ALA A 232 -0.32 25.84 2.33
CA ALA A 232 -0.07 27.11 3.02
C ALA A 232 0.91 27.94 2.18
N GLN A 233 0.47 29.13 1.75
CA GLN A 233 1.26 30.04 0.93
C GLN A 233 2.54 30.47 1.69
N ALA A 234 3.68 29.83 1.40
CA ALA A 234 5.02 30.34 1.75
C ALA A 234 6.16 29.63 0.99
N GLN A 235 7.02 30.47 0.39
CA GLN A 235 8.35 30.29 -0.24
C GLN A 235 8.61 29.09 -1.17
N PHE A 236 8.65 29.40 -2.48
CA PHE A 236 9.21 28.57 -3.55
C PHE A 236 10.62 28.09 -3.21
N ARG A 237 10.87 26.79 -3.36
CA ARG A 237 12.23 26.25 -3.38
C ARG A 237 12.56 25.81 -4.81
N ASN A 238 13.50 26.51 -5.43
CA ASN A 238 14.10 26.06 -6.69
C ASN A 238 15.03 24.88 -6.38
N ALA A 239 14.75 23.72 -6.98
CA ALA A 239 15.68 22.60 -7.00
C ALA A 239 16.50 22.68 -8.30
N VAL A 240 17.82 22.55 -8.19
CA VAL A 240 18.73 22.62 -9.34
C VAL A 240 18.74 21.23 -9.99
N GLY A 241 18.18 21.10 -11.20
CA GLY A 241 18.05 19.83 -11.92
C GLY A 241 19.32 18.95 -11.94
N PRO A 242 20.54 19.51 -12.12
CA PRO A 242 21.80 18.78 -12.00
C PRO A 242 22.04 18.05 -10.67
N GLU A 243 21.59 18.60 -9.53
CA GLU A 243 21.75 17.92 -8.23
C GLU A 243 20.84 16.70 -8.11
N LEU A 244 19.64 16.79 -8.69
CA LEU A 244 18.67 15.70 -8.78
C LEU A 244 19.20 14.59 -9.71
N ASP A 245 19.72 14.97 -10.88
CA ASP A 245 20.32 14.03 -11.84
C ASP A 245 21.49 13.26 -11.21
N HIS A 246 22.40 13.95 -10.53
CA HIS A 246 23.53 13.30 -9.85
C HIS A 246 23.07 12.33 -8.75
N ALA A 247 22.06 12.71 -7.95
CA ALA A 247 21.54 11.84 -6.91
C ALA A 247 20.84 10.59 -7.47
N LEU A 248 20.14 10.72 -8.60
CA LEU A 248 19.51 9.60 -9.30
C LEU A 248 20.55 8.70 -9.99
N ASP A 249 21.61 9.25 -10.59
CA ASP A 249 22.68 8.46 -11.20
C ASP A 249 23.38 7.56 -10.18
N VAL A 250 23.65 8.08 -8.97
CA VAL A 250 24.18 7.27 -7.86
C VAL A 250 23.25 6.10 -7.52
N ALA A 251 21.94 6.35 -7.40
CA ALA A 251 20.97 5.30 -7.14
C ALA A 251 20.90 4.27 -8.28
N PHE A 252 20.93 4.72 -9.54
CA PHE A 252 20.96 3.83 -10.70
C PHE A 252 22.24 3.00 -10.76
N LYS A 253 23.38 3.55 -10.37
CA LYS A 253 24.65 2.82 -10.31
C LYS A 253 24.60 1.71 -9.25
N ILE A 254 24.14 2.03 -8.05
CA ILE A 254 24.02 1.06 -6.95
C ILE A 254 23.04 -0.06 -7.33
N ASN A 255 21.90 0.28 -7.93
CA ASN A 255 20.93 -0.72 -8.37
C ASN A 255 21.46 -1.62 -9.50
N ARG A 256 22.38 -1.13 -10.34
CA ARG A 256 23.07 -1.93 -11.37
C ARG A 256 24.06 -2.92 -10.76
N GLU A 257 24.66 -2.59 -9.62
CA GLU A 257 25.59 -3.45 -8.90
C GLU A 257 24.90 -4.61 -8.14
N HIS A 258 23.58 -4.50 -7.89
CA HIS A 258 22.80 -5.58 -7.28
C HIS A 258 22.56 -6.76 -8.21
N THR A 259 22.62 -7.97 -7.65
CA THR A 259 22.16 -9.20 -8.30
C THR A 259 20.63 -9.21 -8.45
N GLU A 260 20.08 -10.05 -9.35
CA GLU A 260 18.61 -10.12 -9.52
C GLU A 260 17.86 -10.47 -8.22
N PRO A 261 18.31 -11.44 -7.40
CA PRO A 261 17.69 -11.72 -6.11
C PRO A 261 17.72 -10.52 -5.15
N GLU A 262 18.80 -9.73 -5.14
CA GLU A 262 18.87 -8.51 -4.34
C GLU A 262 17.91 -7.45 -4.86
N ARG A 263 17.81 -7.30 -6.19
CA ARG A 263 16.84 -6.39 -6.82
C ARG A 263 15.41 -6.79 -6.48
N ASP A 264 15.07 -8.07 -6.48
CA ASP A 264 13.74 -8.56 -6.09
C ASP A 264 13.40 -8.26 -4.63
N ARG A 265 14.39 -8.39 -3.74
CA ARG A 265 14.22 -8.03 -2.32
C ARG A 265 13.98 -6.55 -2.13
N VAL A 266 14.73 -5.71 -2.85
CA VAL A 266 14.54 -4.25 -2.85
C VAL A 266 13.17 -3.87 -3.43
N ARG A 267 12.72 -4.51 -4.52
CA ARG A 267 11.36 -4.32 -5.08
C ARG A 267 10.28 -4.67 -4.06
N THR A 268 10.42 -5.83 -3.40
CA THR A 268 9.50 -6.29 -2.37
C THR A 268 9.45 -5.33 -1.18
N ALA A 269 10.62 -4.87 -0.72
CA ALA A 269 10.71 -3.89 0.37
C ALA A 269 10.03 -2.56 0.02
N ALA A 270 10.26 -2.04 -1.19
CA ALA A 270 9.65 -0.81 -1.66
C ALA A 270 8.12 -0.92 -1.75
N GLN A 271 7.58 -2.08 -2.14
CA GLN A 271 6.13 -2.31 -2.12
C GLN A 271 5.56 -2.27 -0.70
N TRP A 272 6.22 -2.92 0.26
CA TRP A 272 5.80 -2.90 1.67
C TRP A 272 5.90 -1.51 2.29
N TYR A 273 6.94 -0.76 1.94
CA TYR A 273 7.10 0.63 2.32
C TYR A 273 5.91 1.49 1.87
N TRP A 274 5.56 1.42 0.57
CA TRP A 274 4.42 2.18 0.03
C TRP A 274 3.06 1.70 0.55
N ARG A 275 2.92 0.41 0.84
CA ARG A 275 1.72 -0.11 1.50
C ARG A 275 1.58 0.45 2.91
N ALA A 276 2.65 0.49 3.68
CA ALA A 276 2.65 1.03 5.04
C ALA A 276 2.23 2.51 5.06
N ASP A 277 2.69 3.28 4.09
CA ASP A 277 2.34 4.71 3.96
C ASP A 277 0.83 4.94 3.75
N ARG A 278 0.19 4.09 2.92
CA ARG A 278 -1.24 4.19 2.59
C ARG A 278 -2.17 3.53 3.61
N GLU A 279 -1.64 2.62 4.42
CA GLU A 279 -2.42 1.82 5.36
C GLU A 279 -2.94 2.69 6.51
N SER A 280 -4.25 2.69 6.75
CA SER A 280 -4.87 3.43 7.86
C SER A 280 -4.87 2.64 9.16
N ASP A 281 -4.90 1.30 9.09
CA ASP A 281 -4.89 0.46 10.27
C ASP A 281 -3.50 0.49 10.94
N PRO A 282 -3.37 0.89 12.23
CA PRO A 282 -2.09 1.01 12.90
C PRO A 282 -1.26 -0.30 12.96
N VAL A 283 -1.94 -1.44 13.12
CA VAL A 283 -1.31 -2.76 13.20
C VAL A 283 -0.79 -3.17 11.83
N MET A 284 -1.61 -3.04 10.79
CA MET A 284 -1.22 -3.35 9.42
C MET A 284 -0.13 -2.40 8.92
N ARG A 285 -0.16 -1.13 9.33
CA ARG A 285 0.90 -0.15 9.05
C ARG A 285 2.21 -0.57 9.70
N PHE A 286 2.20 -0.93 10.98
CA PHE A 286 3.36 -1.44 11.70
C PHE A 286 3.95 -2.70 11.03
N LEU A 287 3.09 -3.68 10.73
CA LEU A 287 3.50 -4.93 10.09
C LEU A 287 4.05 -4.70 8.68
N SER A 288 3.46 -3.79 7.91
CA SER A 288 3.94 -3.44 6.57
C SER A 288 5.34 -2.81 6.62
N TYR A 289 5.61 -1.88 7.55
CA TYR A 289 6.97 -1.38 7.77
C TYR A 289 7.92 -2.49 8.22
N TRP A 290 7.47 -3.42 9.07
CA TRP A 290 8.30 -4.54 9.49
C TRP A 290 8.64 -5.48 8.32
N LEU A 291 7.68 -5.78 7.45
CA LEU A 291 7.91 -6.59 6.25
C LEU A 291 8.88 -5.92 5.26
N CYS A 292 8.89 -4.58 5.19
CA CYS A 292 9.95 -3.85 4.49
C CYS A 292 11.33 -4.14 5.10
N VAL A 293 11.46 -4.11 6.43
CA VAL A 293 12.72 -4.47 7.13
C VAL A 293 13.11 -5.91 6.84
N GLU A 294 12.19 -6.86 6.95
CA GLU A 294 12.46 -8.29 6.70
C GLU A 294 12.95 -8.52 5.26
N ALA A 295 12.28 -7.93 4.28
CA ALA A 295 12.66 -8.05 2.87
C ALA A 295 14.11 -7.58 2.62
N VAL A 296 14.56 -6.51 3.27
CA VAL A 296 15.91 -5.93 3.09
C VAL A 296 16.99 -6.61 3.93
N ALA A 297 16.66 -7.01 5.17
CA ALA A 297 17.64 -7.38 6.17
C ALA A 297 17.72 -8.88 6.45
N LEU A 298 16.67 -9.66 6.20
CA LEU A 298 16.65 -11.11 6.48
C LEU A 298 16.97 -11.93 5.24
N GLU A 299 17.90 -12.87 5.32
CA GLU A 299 18.15 -13.83 4.23
C GLU A 299 16.91 -14.74 4.02
N PRO A 300 16.74 -15.33 2.82
CA PRO A 300 15.66 -16.29 2.57
C PRO A 300 15.63 -17.41 3.63
N GLY A 301 14.51 -17.56 4.35
CA GLY A 301 14.35 -18.54 5.43
C GLY A 301 14.90 -18.10 6.80
N GLY A 302 15.53 -16.93 6.88
CA GLY A 302 16.01 -16.32 8.11
C GLY A 302 14.87 -15.72 8.92
N HIS A 303 14.68 -16.19 10.15
CA HIS A 303 13.66 -15.73 11.11
C HIS A 303 14.28 -15.09 12.36
N LYS A 304 15.59 -14.86 12.35
CA LYS A 304 16.32 -14.30 13.48
C LYS A 304 16.52 -12.81 13.29
N ILE A 305 16.34 -12.02 14.35
CA ILE A 305 16.54 -10.56 14.34
C ILE A 305 18.02 -10.12 14.20
N GLY A 306 18.98 -11.04 14.38
CA GLY A 306 20.41 -10.76 14.38
C GLY A 306 20.94 -9.97 13.17
N PRO A 307 20.57 -10.33 11.92
CA PRO A 307 20.94 -9.57 10.72
C PRO A 307 20.40 -8.14 10.73
N VAL A 308 19.18 -7.92 11.22
CA VAL A 308 18.59 -6.57 11.36
C VAL A 308 19.42 -5.74 12.33
N LYS A 309 19.73 -6.28 13.51
CA LYS A 309 20.60 -5.60 14.51
C LYS A 309 21.97 -5.28 13.93
N THR A 310 22.55 -6.19 13.16
CA THR A 310 23.86 -6.00 12.52
C THR A 310 23.82 -4.86 11.51
N MET A 311 22.79 -4.81 10.67
CA MET A 311 22.62 -3.76 9.67
C MET A 311 22.36 -2.39 10.31
N VAL A 312 21.49 -2.31 11.32
CA VAL A 312 21.21 -1.08 12.05
C VAL A 312 22.44 -0.58 12.81
N ALA A 313 23.19 -1.49 13.45
CA ALA A 313 24.43 -1.14 14.12
C ALA A 313 25.49 -0.59 13.16
N ALA A 314 25.61 -1.18 11.96
CA ALA A 314 26.51 -0.68 10.92
C ALA A 314 26.11 0.71 10.41
N ILE A 315 24.81 1.02 10.30
CA ILE A 315 24.34 2.37 9.93
C ILE A 315 24.67 3.40 11.01
N LEU A 316 24.55 3.00 12.28
CA LEU A 316 24.76 3.87 13.44
C LEU A 316 26.23 3.98 13.88
N ASP A 317 27.13 3.24 13.22
CA ASP A 317 28.54 3.08 13.59
C ASP A 317 28.69 2.63 15.07
N THR A 318 28.00 1.54 15.41
CA THR A 318 27.98 0.98 16.76
C THR A 318 27.97 -0.55 16.75
N THR A 319 27.87 -1.17 17.92
CA THR A 319 27.81 -2.63 18.04
C THR A 319 26.36 -3.15 18.11
N PRO A 320 26.06 -4.37 17.63
CA PRO A 320 24.71 -4.95 17.67
C PRO A 320 24.07 -5.03 19.07
N ASN A 321 24.88 -4.97 20.14
CA ASN A 321 24.40 -4.98 21.52
C ASN A 321 23.82 -3.62 21.95
N MET A 322 24.24 -2.53 21.32
CA MET A 322 23.80 -1.17 21.64
C MET A 322 22.45 -0.82 21.00
N VAL A 323 21.97 -1.64 20.07
CA VAL A 323 20.72 -1.41 19.32
C VAL A 323 19.54 -2.22 19.89
N GLY A 324 19.38 -2.19 21.22
CA GLY A 324 18.36 -2.96 21.93
C GLY A 324 16.92 -2.58 21.57
N GLY A 325 16.68 -1.35 21.10
CA GLY A 325 15.38 -0.89 20.61
C GLY A 325 14.84 -1.66 19.41
N VAL A 326 15.73 -2.16 18.55
CA VAL A 326 15.36 -3.08 17.46
C VAL A 326 14.74 -4.36 18.03
N GLY A 327 15.31 -4.88 19.13
CA GLY A 327 14.79 -6.04 19.86
C GLY A 327 13.39 -5.81 20.44
N ARG A 328 13.14 -4.62 21.01
CA ARG A 328 11.79 -4.25 21.52
C ARG A 328 10.76 -4.24 20.40
N LEU A 329 11.08 -3.62 19.26
CA LEU A 329 10.16 -3.57 18.11
C LEU A 329 9.89 -4.96 17.52
N TYR A 330 10.91 -5.83 17.47
CA TYR A 330 10.70 -7.22 17.08
C TYR A 330 9.78 -7.98 18.04
N ASN A 331 9.87 -7.71 19.35
CA ASN A 331 8.94 -8.28 20.32
C ASN A 331 7.50 -7.82 20.05
N VAL A 332 7.28 -6.52 19.78
CA VAL A 332 5.96 -6.00 19.38
C VAL A 332 5.43 -6.72 18.14
N ARG A 333 6.27 -6.93 17.13
CA ARG A 333 5.92 -7.74 15.95
C ARG A 333 5.53 -9.16 16.33
N SER A 334 6.27 -9.81 17.22
CA SER A 334 5.99 -11.17 17.68
C SER A 334 4.63 -11.24 18.37
N GLU A 335 4.36 -10.32 19.30
CA GLU A 335 3.09 -10.25 20.03
C GLU A 335 1.89 -10.03 19.10
N ILE A 336 2.03 -9.15 18.10
CA ILE A 336 0.99 -8.92 17.09
C ILE A 336 0.80 -10.17 16.21
N ALA A 337 1.88 -10.74 15.68
CA ALA A 337 1.80 -11.89 14.77
C ALA A 337 1.23 -13.16 15.42
N HIS A 338 1.40 -13.30 16.73
CA HIS A 338 0.84 -14.42 17.50
C HIS A 338 -0.54 -14.11 18.13
N GLY A 339 -1.10 -12.92 17.89
CA GLY A 339 -2.41 -12.53 18.40
C GLY A 339 -2.46 -12.22 19.90
N HIS A 340 -1.30 -12.03 20.54
CA HIS A 340 -1.21 -11.59 21.93
C HIS A 340 -1.44 -10.08 22.10
N SER A 341 -1.20 -9.30 21.04
CA SER A 341 -1.49 -7.87 20.98
C SER A 341 -2.30 -7.53 19.73
N TRP A 342 -3.32 -6.70 19.90
CA TRP A 342 -4.16 -6.17 18.82
C TRP A 342 -3.90 -4.68 18.56
N ALA A 343 -2.81 -4.13 19.12
CA ALA A 343 -2.50 -2.72 19.02
C ALA A 343 -1.01 -2.49 18.72
N ALA A 344 -0.76 -1.49 17.87
CA ALA A 344 0.56 -0.92 17.65
C ALA A 344 0.53 0.55 18.09
N THR A 345 1.42 0.94 18.99
CA THR A 345 1.50 2.33 19.48
C THR A 345 2.13 3.24 18.42
N THR A 346 1.81 4.54 18.48
CA THR A 346 2.43 5.55 17.60
C THR A 346 3.96 5.52 17.67
N ASP A 347 4.53 5.32 18.86
CA ASP A 347 5.99 5.18 19.06
C ASP A 347 6.55 3.91 18.42
N ALA A 348 5.83 2.79 18.50
CA ALA A 348 6.25 1.55 17.84
C ALA A 348 6.23 1.71 16.32
N ILE A 349 5.19 2.37 15.79
CA ILE A 349 5.06 2.69 14.35
C ILE A 349 6.18 3.62 13.90
N ALA A 350 6.44 4.70 14.63
CA ALA A 350 7.53 5.63 14.34
C ALA A 350 8.90 4.94 14.38
N GLY A 351 9.12 4.07 15.38
CA GLY A 351 10.35 3.32 15.52
C GLY A 351 10.59 2.32 14.39
N VAL A 352 9.58 1.54 13.99
CA VAL A 352 9.72 0.61 12.85
C VAL A 352 9.86 1.37 11.53
N LYS A 353 9.17 2.51 11.37
CA LYS A 353 9.33 3.40 10.21
C LYS A 353 10.77 3.90 10.09
N ALA A 354 11.35 4.40 11.19
CA ALA A 354 12.74 4.87 11.21
C ALA A 354 13.74 3.76 10.83
N ILE A 355 13.53 2.52 11.30
CA ILE A 355 14.34 1.37 10.89
C ILE A 355 14.15 1.08 9.40
N ALA A 356 12.91 0.96 8.94
CA ALA A 356 12.57 0.65 7.55
C ALA A 356 13.19 1.66 6.57
N GLU A 357 13.02 2.95 6.81
CA GLU A 357 13.60 4.01 5.97
C GLU A 357 15.13 3.97 5.95
N ALA A 358 15.78 3.71 7.10
CA ALA A 358 17.23 3.68 7.17
C ALA A 358 17.84 2.47 6.45
N VAL A 359 17.27 1.27 6.66
CA VAL A 359 17.77 0.06 5.98
C VAL A 359 17.49 0.10 4.49
N LEU A 360 16.32 0.63 4.09
CA LEU A 360 15.95 0.81 2.69
C LEU A 360 16.83 1.88 2.02
N SER A 361 17.08 3.02 2.69
CA SER A 361 18.02 4.05 2.21
C SER A 361 19.41 3.48 1.99
N ARG A 362 19.92 2.69 2.94
CA ARG A 362 21.25 2.07 2.82
C ARG A 362 21.34 1.15 1.60
N ARG A 363 20.27 0.43 1.25
CA ARG A 363 20.24 -0.42 0.04
C ARG A 363 20.07 0.38 -1.26
N LEU A 364 19.12 1.31 -1.31
CA LEU A 364 18.81 2.06 -2.54
C LEU A 364 19.87 3.10 -2.88
N LEU A 365 20.44 3.74 -1.86
CA LEU A 365 21.31 4.92 -2.00
C LEU A 365 22.75 4.64 -1.59
N GLY A 366 23.03 3.48 -1.00
CA GLY A 366 24.35 3.18 -0.42
C GLY A 366 24.68 4.02 0.81
N ARG A 367 23.80 4.94 1.23
CA ARG A 367 24.00 5.87 2.33
C ARG A 367 22.68 6.17 3.03
N VAL A 368 22.75 6.67 4.27
CA VAL A 368 21.61 7.12 5.05
C VAL A 368 21.82 8.59 5.38
N SER A 369 20.81 9.43 5.19
CA SER A 369 20.92 10.86 5.47
C SER A 369 21.15 11.12 6.96
N PRO A 370 21.87 12.20 7.34
CA PRO A 370 22.11 12.52 8.75
C PRO A 370 20.83 12.61 9.58
N ASP A 371 19.75 13.12 8.99
CA ASP A 371 18.45 13.26 9.66
C ASP A 371 17.85 11.91 9.99
N ARG A 372 17.88 10.96 9.04
CA ARG A 372 17.45 9.57 9.29
C ARG A 372 18.35 8.83 10.25
N VAL A 373 19.65 9.10 10.27
CA VAL A 373 20.57 8.54 11.28
C VAL A 373 20.19 9.04 12.67
N ARG A 374 19.83 10.32 12.84
CA ARG A 374 19.35 10.87 14.12
C ARG A 374 18.03 10.24 14.55
N GLU A 375 17.08 10.12 13.63
CA GLU A 375 15.78 9.51 13.92
C GLU A 375 15.90 8.02 14.26
N LEU A 376 16.70 7.28 13.48
CA LEU A 376 17.03 5.89 13.78
C LEU A 376 17.65 5.75 15.16
N ARG A 377 18.60 6.61 15.53
CA ARG A 377 19.28 6.58 16.83
C ARG A 377 18.29 6.73 17.99
N ARG A 378 17.27 7.59 17.86
CA ARG A 378 16.22 7.83 18.87
C ARG A 378 15.46 6.55 19.24
N TYR A 379 15.23 5.66 18.27
CA TYR A 379 14.40 4.47 18.47
C TYR A 379 15.21 3.18 18.58
N ALA A 380 16.39 3.11 17.96
CA ALA A 380 17.18 1.89 17.89
C ALA A 380 18.14 1.74 19.08
N VAL A 381 18.68 2.83 19.61
CA VAL A 381 19.68 2.79 20.69
C VAL A 381 18.96 2.84 22.04
N ASP A 382 19.40 1.99 22.96
CA ASP A 382 18.96 2.08 24.35
C ASP A 382 19.73 3.20 25.03
N ASP A 383 19.04 4.13 25.70
CA ASP A 383 19.72 5.06 26.59
C ASP A 383 20.51 4.24 27.60
N VAL A 384 21.84 4.35 27.53
CA VAL A 384 22.74 3.67 28.47
C VAL A 384 22.36 4.17 29.86
N PRO A 385 21.90 3.30 30.78
CA PRO A 385 21.65 3.74 32.14
C PRO A 385 22.96 4.29 32.70
N GLU A 386 22.90 5.48 33.27
CA GLU A 386 23.99 6.29 33.83
C GLU A 386 24.92 5.55 34.82
N ARG A 387 24.55 4.33 35.23
CA ARG A 387 25.31 3.46 36.13
C ARG A 387 26.63 2.92 35.57
N GLN A 388 26.85 2.92 34.25
CA GLN A 388 28.13 2.48 33.68
C GLN A 388 29.20 3.59 33.56
N ARG A 389 28.85 4.88 33.76
CA ARG A 389 29.83 5.97 33.77
C ARG A 389 30.63 6.07 35.08
N ARG A 390 30.19 5.42 36.17
CA ARG A 390 30.82 5.53 37.50
C ARG A 390 31.86 4.45 37.84
N THR A 391 32.12 3.49 36.95
CA THR A 391 33.07 2.39 37.22
C THR A 391 34.42 2.53 36.52
N SER A 392 34.67 3.63 35.79
CA SER A 392 35.94 3.88 35.10
C SER A 392 36.78 5.02 35.67
N GLU A 393 36.41 5.60 36.82
CA GLU A 393 37.33 6.47 37.57
C GLU A 393 38.19 5.61 38.49
N PRO A 394 39.53 5.59 38.33
CA PRO A 394 40.41 5.00 39.33
C PRO A 394 40.31 5.84 40.60
N ARG A 395 39.97 5.20 41.72
CA ARG A 395 40.04 5.84 43.03
C ARG A 395 41.51 6.16 43.35
N PRO A 396 41.80 7.37 43.90
CA PRO A 396 43.15 7.75 44.33
C PRO A 396 43.68 6.89 45.47
#